data_AF-A0A7V9Q3T8-F1
#
_entry.id   AF-A0A7V9Q3T8-F1
#
_cell.length_a   1.000
_cell.length_b   1.000
_cell.length_c   1.000
_cell.angle_alpha   90.00
_cell.angle_beta   90.00
_cell.angle_gamma   90.00
#
_symmetry.space_group_name_H-M   'P 1'
#
loop_
_entity.id
_entity.type
_entity.pdbx_description
1 polymer ?
#
loop_
_entity_poly.entity_id
_entity_poly.type
_entity_poly.pdbx_seq_one_letter_code
_entity_poly.pdbx_strand_id
1 'polypeptide(L)'
;RIEVTPASVTIAAGETRQLTARAFASNNVEIPGVAFVWTTSNQNVVSVSGSGVATGVTEGKAEVIASAGGVISSPVSIVVLPPPIAGIGQVIINEALVAVDSGNTQARDFVELYNQTSGTLDISGLLVSFRQSGASNTVLTVSLPGAVGSRTSLIGPQGYFLIANGTQAYGTTADFDASSTNPPNGFNLNNTTGGIKLEIGGAKLDGLTYQGSSTAPPSIFLSFGEGAVLTFTGGTTNDLLRTPNGTDTNSNANDFRRNGTTASITPKRVNPTLP
;
A
#
# COMPACT_ATOMS: atom_id res chain seq x y z
N ARG A 1 32.25 31.11 4.92
CA ARG A 1 31.42 30.06 5.58
C ARG A 1 30.47 29.46 4.56
N ILE A 2 29.91 28.28 4.85
CA ILE A 2 28.86 27.65 4.04
C ILE A 2 27.61 27.51 4.90
N GLU A 3 26.47 27.94 4.39
CA GLU A 3 25.16 27.78 5.02
C GLU A 3 24.31 26.82 4.18
N VAL A 4 23.58 25.92 4.84
CA VAL A 4 22.67 24.97 4.19
C VAL A 4 21.26 25.19 4.70
N THR A 5 20.30 25.21 3.78
CA THR A 5 18.86 25.35 4.08
C THR A 5 18.06 24.21 3.46
N PRO A 6 17.05 23.65 4.17
CA PRO A 6 16.77 23.87 5.60
C PRO A 6 17.87 23.29 6.52
N ALA A 7 17.96 23.79 7.76
CA ALA A 7 18.95 23.31 8.75
C ALA A 7 18.56 21.96 9.40
N SER A 8 17.29 21.58 9.29
CA SER A 8 16.81 20.26 9.67
C SER A 8 15.67 19.81 8.76
N VAL A 9 15.52 18.50 8.61
CA VAL A 9 14.50 17.86 7.79
C VAL A 9 13.93 16.66 8.53
N THR A 10 12.62 16.49 8.47
CA THR A 10 11.96 15.23 8.79
C THR A 10 11.26 14.74 7.53
N ILE A 11 11.54 13.50 7.11
CA ILE A 11 10.99 12.87 5.91
C ILE A 11 10.63 11.42 6.23
N ALA A 12 9.70 10.82 5.49
CA ALA A 12 9.49 9.36 5.56
C ALA A 12 10.55 8.61 4.72
N ALA A 13 10.74 7.32 5.00
CA ALA A 13 11.53 6.44 4.14
C ALA A 13 10.99 6.46 2.69
N GLY A 14 11.87 6.64 1.71
CA GLY A 14 11.54 6.82 0.29
C GLY A 14 11.21 8.26 -0.13
N GLU A 15 10.95 9.17 0.80
CA GLU A 15 10.75 10.58 0.46
C GLU A 15 12.07 11.31 0.23
N THR A 16 11.98 12.42 -0.51
CA THR A 16 13.14 13.27 -0.84
C THR A 16 12.95 14.70 -0.35
N ARG A 17 14.06 15.37 -0.08
CA ARG A 17 14.09 16.79 0.26
C ARG A 17 15.30 17.48 -0.38
N GLN A 18 15.06 18.61 -1.05
CA GLN A 18 16.13 19.44 -1.57
C GLN A 18 16.80 20.22 -0.43
N LEU A 19 18.12 20.14 -0.36
CA LEU A 19 18.99 21.00 0.44
C LEU A 19 19.68 22.01 -0.47
N THR A 20 19.78 23.25 -0.03
CA THR A 20 20.42 24.34 -0.78
C THR A 20 21.60 24.88 0.01
N ALA A 21 22.80 24.81 -0.56
CA ALA A 21 24.01 25.35 0.03
C ALA A 21 24.36 26.72 -0.58
N ARG A 22 24.81 27.66 0.25
CA ARG A 22 25.29 29.00 -0.14
C ARG A 22 26.62 29.28 0.52
N ALA A 23 27.58 29.81 -0.24
CA ALA A 23 28.91 30.15 0.24
C ALA A 23 29.02 31.66 0.46
N PHE A 24 29.70 32.05 1.54
CA PHE A 24 29.91 33.45 1.90
C PHE A 24 31.39 33.71 2.19
N ALA A 25 31.91 34.83 1.69
CA ALA A 25 33.23 35.35 2.04
C ALA A 25 33.29 35.84 3.50
N SER A 26 34.48 36.19 3.97
CA SER A 26 34.71 36.68 5.35
C SER A 26 33.96 37.98 5.67
N ASN A 27 33.65 38.78 4.66
CA ASN A 27 32.85 40.00 4.76
C ASN A 27 31.33 39.77 4.63
N ASN A 28 30.85 38.53 4.75
CA ASN A 28 29.45 38.12 4.61
C ASN A 28 28.82 38.32 3.22
N VAL A 29 29.61 38.60 2.18
CA VAL A 29 29.10 38.65 0.79
C VAL A 29 29.00 37.24 0.22
N GLU A 30 27.89 36.93 -0.43
CA GLU A 30 27.67 35.64 -1.09
C GLU A 30 28.61 35.45 -2.29
N ILE A 31 29.12 34.23 -2.44
CA ILE A 31 29.94 33.79 -3.58
C ILE A 31 29.05 32.92 -4.47
N PRO A 32 28.53 33.43 -5.59
CA PRO A 32 27.65 32.66 -6.47
C PRO A 32 28.45 31.61 -7.27
N GLY A 33 27.75 30.58 -7.75
CA GLY A 33 28.33 29.57 -8.67
C GLY A 33 29.29 28.57 -8.01
N VAL A 34 29.35 28.53 -6.68
CA VAL A 34 30.17 27.54 -5.95
C VAL A 34 29.55 26.15 -6.12
N ALA A 35 30.37 25.20 -6.58
CA ALA A 35 30.03 23.78 -6.58
C ALA A 35 30.30 23.18 -5.20
N PHE A 36 29.33 22.44 -4.67
CA PHE A 36 29.42 21.82 -3.35
C PHE A 36 29.55 20.30 -3.46
N VAL A 37 30.37 19.73 -2.59
CA VAL A 37 30.41 18.28 -2.34
C VAL A 37 29.54 17.99 -1.13
N TRP A 38 28.60 17.07 -1.30
CA TRP A 38 27.67 16.63 -0.26
C TRP A 38 28.10 15.29 0.33
N THR A 39 28.02 15.16 1.65
CA THR A 39 28.25 13.89 2.34
C THR A 39 27.21 13.68 3.43
N THR A 40 26.96 12.41 3.74
CA THR A 40 26.05 11.97 4.80
C THR A 40 26.84 11.20 5.86
N SER A 41 26.46 11.33 7.13
CA SER A 41 27.07 10.55 8.21
C SER A 41 26.66 9.08 8.19
N ASN A 42 25.53 8.74 7.56
CA ASN A 42 25.06 7.37 7.42
C ASN A 42 24.21 7.19 6.15
N GLN A 43 24.80 6.59 5.11
CA GLN A 43 24.15 6.36 3.82
C GLN A 43 23.02 5.31 3.89
N ASN A 44 23.00 4.45 4.91
CA ASN A 44 21.92 3.49 5.11
C ASN A 44 20.65 4.15 5.66
N VAL A 45 20.77 5.34 6.27
CA VAL A 45 19.63 6.11 6.81
C VAL A 45 19.23 7.22 5.84
N VAL A 46 20.18 8.03 5.37
CA VAL A 46 19.93 9.09 4.38
C VAL A 46 21.01 9.07 3.32
N SER A 47 20.61 8.99 2.05
CA SER A 47 21.49 9.28 0.92
C SER A 47 21.34 10.73 0.48
N VAL A 48 22.39 11.33 -0.08
CA VAL A 48 22.33 12.69 -0.63
C VAL A 48 22.98 12.70 -2.02
N SER A 49 22.31 13.28 -3.00
CA SER A 49 22.85 13.42 -4.36
C SER A 49 23.91 14.53 -4.44
N GLY A 50 24.69 14.54 -5.53
CA GLY A 50 25.62 15.66 -5.81
C GLY A 50 24.93 17.02 -6.01
N SER A 51 23.62 17.02 -6.29
CA SER A 51 22.80 18.25 -6.38
C SER A 51 22.13 18.62 -5.05
N GLY A 52 22.43 17.93 -3.94
CA GLY A 52 21.87 18.23 -2.62
C GLY A 52 20.46 17.66 -2.38
N VAL A 53 20.01 16.68 -3.17
CA VAL A 53 18.73 15.99 -2.91
C VAL A 53 18.97 14.90 -1.87
N ALA A 54 18.49 15.11 -0.64
CA ALA A 54 18.49 14.10 0.41
C ALA A 54 17.31 13.13 0.19
N THR A 55 17.55 11.82 0.32
CA THR A 55 16.54 10.76 0.22
C THR A 55 16.57 9.91 1.48
N GLY A 56 15.43 9.76 2.15
CA GLY A 56 15.29 8.87 3.30
C GLY A 56 15.36 7.41 2.86
N VAL A 57 16.18 6.60 3.52
CA VAL A 57 16.42 5.19 3.17
C VAL A 57 15.81 4.27 4.22
N THR A 58 16.28 4.35 5.46
CA THR A 58 15.73 3.62 6.61
C THR A 58 15.43 4.56 7.76
N GLU A 59 14.54 4.14 8.65
CA GLU A 59 14.23 4.87 9.88
C GLU A 59 15.51 5.17 10.67
N GLY A 60 15.67 6.41 11.11
CA GLY A 60 16.79 6.81 11.93
C GLY A 60 17.13 8.29 11.79
N LYS A 61 18.33 8.65 12.23
CA LYS A 61 18.86 10.01 12.13
C LYS A 61 20.22 9.99 11.44
N ALA A 62 20.41 10.90 10.50
CA ALA A 62 21.69 11.16 9.86
C ALA A 62 21.94 12.66 9.76
N GLU A 63 23.20 13.02 9.56
CA GLU A 63 23.61 14.40 9.33
C GLU A 63 24.17 14.54 7.92
N VAL A 64 23.79 15.61 7.24
CA VAL A 64 24.29 15.94 5.91
C VAL A 64 25.09 17.23 5.98
N ILE A 65 26.27 17.24 5.36
CA ILE A 65 27.12 18.44 5.25
C ILE A 65 27.40 18.76 3.78
N ALA A 66 27.56 20.05 3.49
CA ALA A 66 28.10 20.55 2.23
C ALA A 66 29.52 21.07 2.46
N SER A 67 30.41 20.83 1.50
CA SER A 67 31.79 21.31 1.56
C SER A 67 32.25 21.91 0.23
N ALA A 68 33.09 22.93 0.31
CA ALA A 68 33.72 23.57 -0.85
C ALA A 68 35.02 24.29 -0.42
N GLY A 69 36.09 24.11 -1.20
CA GLY A 69 37.36 24.82 -0.97
C GLY A 69 37.97 24.61 0.43
N GLY A 70 37.82 23.42 1.01
CA GLY A 70 38.29 23.11 2.36
C GLY A 70 37.41 23.64 3.51
N VAL A 71 36.30 24.32 3.21
CA VAL A 71 35.31 24.77 4.19
C VAL A 71 34.16 23.77 4.25
N ILE A 72 33.67 23.48 5.45
CA ILE A 72 32.49 22.64 5.72
C ILE A 72 31.35 23.50 6.28
N SER A 73 30.11 23.14 5.94
CA SER A 73 28.91 23.74 6.55
C SER A 73 28.69 23.25 7.98
N SER A 74 27.80 23.92 8.71
CA SER A 74 27.14 23.28 9.85
C SER A 74 26.36 22.04 9.37
N PRO A 75 26.26 20.97 10.19
CA PRO A 75 25.47 19.79 9.85
C PRO A 75 23.98 20.08 9.74
N VAL A 76 23.35 19.52 8.70
CA VAL A 76 21.90 19.45 8.56
C VAL A 76 21.41 18.17 9.20
N SER A 77 20.59 18.29 10.24
CA SER A 77 20.01 17.11 10.92
C SER A 77 18.82 16.60 10.13
N ILE A 78 18.89 15.36 9.65
CA ILE A 78 17.79 14.69 8.95
C ILE A 78 17.29 13.51 9.77
N VAL A 79 15.99 13.52 10.06
CA VAL A 79 15.28 12.41 10.71
C VAL A 79 14.43 11.71 9.67
N VAL A 80 14.62 10.42 9.51
CA VAL A 80 13.83 9.56 8.65
C VAL A 80 12.83 8.80 9.52
N LEU A 81 11.56 9.04 9.26
CA LEU A 81 10.45 8.33 9.90
C LEU A 81 10.18 7.01 9.16
N PRO A 82 9.72 5.97 9.85
CA PRO A 82 9.23 4.77 9.21
C PRO A 82 7.96 5.08 8.39
N PRO A 83 7.59 4.25 7.40
CA PRO A 83 6.27 4.35 6.78
C PRO A 83 5.17 4.30 7.84
N PRO A 84 4.17 5.19 7.78
CA PRO A 84 3.04 5.11 8.69
C PRO A 84 2.21 3.86 8.42
N ILE A 85 1.58 3.33 9.46
CA ILE A 85 0.56 2.28 9.33
C ILE A 85 -0.60 2.84 8.50
N ALA A 86 -1.11 2.04 7.55
CA ALA A 86 -2.26 2.41 6.74
C ALA A 86 -3.46 2.79 7.62
N GLY A 87 -4.02 3.97 7.37
CA GLY A 87 -5.20 4.50 8.03
C GLY A 87 -6.45 4.48 7.14
N ILE A 88 -7.58 4.87 7.72
CA ILE A 88 -8.90 4.90 7.07
C ILE A 88 -8.82 5.65 5.74
N GLY A 89 -9.31 5.04 4.66
CA GLY A 89 -9.35 5.63 3.32
C GLY A 89 -7.99 5.82 2.65
N GLN A 90 -6.90 5.21 3.15
CA GLN A 90 -5.58 5.28 2.50
C GLN A 90 -5.29 4.06 1.62
N VAL A 91 -5.80 2.89 2.02
CA VAL A 91 -5.69 1.64 1.25
C VAL A 91 -7.09 1.13 0.99
N ILE A 92 -7.38 0.87 -0.28
CA ILE A 92 -8.70 0.43 -0.75
C ILE A 92 -8.57 -0.87 -1.56
N ILE A 93 -9.64 -1.64 -1.65
CA ILE A 93 -9.86 -2.71 -2.62
C ILE A 93 -10.01 -2.06 -4.00
N ASN A 94 -9.01 -2.24 -4.87
CA ASN A 94 -9.09 -1.80 -6.27
C ASN A 94 -9.81 -2.82 -7.14
N GLU A 95 -9.59 -4.11 -6.88
CA GLU A 95 -10.14 -5.19 -7.70
C GLU A 95 -10.34 -6.44 -6.84
N ALA A 96 -11.45 -7.16 -7.05
CA ALA A 96 -11.71 -8.41 -6.35
C ALA A 96 -12.44 -9.41 -7.27
N LEU A 97 -11.87 -10.61 -7.40
CA LEU A 97 -12.56 -11.72 -8.03
C LEU A 97 -13.33 -12.50 -6.97
N VAL A 98 -14.66 -12.38 -6.99
CA VAL A 98 -15.53 -12.94 -5.94
C VAL A 98 -16.39 -14.12 -6.40
N ALA A 99 -16.44 -14.42 -7.71
CA ALA A 99 -17.08 -15.62 -8.21
C ALA A 99 -16.60 -15.95 -9.63
N VAL A 100 -16.58 -17.23 -9.97
CA VAL A 100 -16.09 -17.74 -11.25
C VAL A 100 -16.88 -19.00 -11.64
N ASP A 101 -17.19 -19.18 -12.92
CA ASP A 101 -17.90 -20.37 -13.41
C ASP A 101 -17.10 -21.67 -13.17
N SER A 102 -17.84 -22.78 -13.04
CA SER A 102 -17.52 -24.03 -12.33
C SER A 102 -16.40 -24.95 -12.87
N GLY A 103 -15.38 -24.40 -13.55
CA GLY A 103 -14.26 -25.15 -14.14
C GLY A 103 -12.92 -25.00 -13.40
N ASN A 104 -12.84 -25.43 -12.14
CA ASN A 104 -11.64 -25.44 -11.27
C ASN A 104 -10.89 -24.09 -11.13
N THR A 105 -11.51 -23.16 -10.41
CA THR A 105 -11.17 -21.73 -10.42
C THR A 105 -10.67 -21.17 -9.07
N GLN A 106 -10.58 -22.00 -8.03
CA GLN A 106 -10.10 -21.57 -6.70
C GLN A 106 -8.69 -20.96 -6.75
N ALA A 107 -7.81 -21.44 -7.63
CA ALA A 107 -6.42 -20.97 -7.76
C ALA A 107 -6.26 -19.55 -8.35
N ARG A 108 -7.38 -18.82 -8.56
CA ARG A 108 -7.37 -17.50 -9.18
C ARG A 108 -8.12 -16.45 -8.38
N ASP A 109 -8.73 -16.81 -7.23
CA ASP A 109 -9.37 -15.83 -6.36
C ASP A 109 -8.33 -14.83 -5.86
N PHE A 110 -8.68 -13.54 -5.93
CA PHE A 110 -7.77 -12.48 -5.50
C PHE A 110 -8.51 -11.26 -4.97
N VAL A 111 -7.79 -10.50 -4.15
CA VAL A 111 -8.09 -9.11 -3.80
C VAL A 111 -6.85 -8.30 -4.08
N GLU A 112 -7.02 -7.25 -4.87
CA GLU A 112 -6.00 -6.25 -5.14
C GLU A 112 -6.28 -5.01 -4.29
N LEU A 113 -5.29 -4.64 -3.50
CA LEU A 113 -5.29 -3.39 -2.74
C LEU A 113 -4.61 -2.29 -3.54
N TYR A 114 -4.99 -1.04 -3.30
CA TYR A 114 -4.36 0.14 -3.86
C TYR A 114 -4.10 1.19 -2.79
N ASN A 115 -2.87 1.72 -2.75
CA ASN A 115 -2.47 2.84 -1.90
C ASN A 115 -2.80 4.16 -2.60
N GLN A 116 -3.76 4.91 -2.07
CA GLN A 116 -4.18 6.19 -2.65
C GLN A 116 -3.24 7.36 -2.34
N THR A 117 -2.25 7.15 -1.47
CA THR A 117 -1.37 8.21 -0.97
C THR A 117 -0.13 8.38 -1.84
N SER A 118 0.54 9.52 -1.66
CA SER A 118 1.84 9.81 -2.27
C SER A 118 3.03 9.24 -1.48
N GLY A 119 2.77 8.54 -0.37
CA GLY A 119 3.80 7.92 0.48
C GLY A 119 3.70 6.40 0.50
N THR A 120 4.75 5.74 0.96
CA THR A 120 4.69 4.30 1.27
C THR A 120 3.88 4.08 2.55
N LEU A 121 3.07 3.03 2.61
CA LEU A 121 2.29 2.65 3.78
C LEU A 121 2.70 1.26 4.29
N ASP A 122 2.68 1.09 5.61
CA ASP A 122 2.79 -0.22 6.27
C ASP A 122 1.42 -0.87 6.41
N ILE A 123 1.28 -2.07 5.83
CA ILE A 123 0.09 -2.91 5.90
C ILE A 123 0.35 -4.24 6.64
N SER A 124 1.45 -4.33 7.39
CA SER A 124 1.80 -5.52 8.16
C SER A 124 0.70 -5.89 9.15
N GLY A 125 0.34 -7.17 9.23
CA GLY A 125 -0.74 -7.63 10.09
C GLY A 125 -2.14 -7.17 9.64
N LEU A 126 -2.31 -6.64 8.42
CA LEU A 126 -3.63 -6.38 7.83
C LEU A 126 -4.47 -7.66 7.85
N LEU A 127 -5.67 -7.54 8.39
CA LEU A 127 -6.68 -8.59 8.41
C LEU A 127 -7.60 -8.42 7.20
N VAL A 128 -7.70 -9.48 6.41
CA VAL A 128 -8.65 -9.62 5.31
C VAL A 128 -9.68 -10.66 5.74
N SER A 129 -10.85 -10.21 6.18
CA SER A 129 -11.96 -11.11 6.48
C SER A 129 -12.87 -11.26 5.28
N PHE A 130 -13.28 -12.49 4.99
CA PHE A 130 -14.17 -12.80 3.89
C PHE A 130 -15.11 -13.95 4.24
N ARG A 131 -16.21 -14.08 3.51
CA ARG A 131 -17.11 -15.23 3.64
C ARG A 131 -16.53 -16.40 2.84
N GLN A 132 -16.38 -17.55 3.48
CA GLN A 132 -15.95 -18.76 2.79
C GLN A 132 -17.00 -19.22 1.75
N SER A 133 -16.54 -19.78 0.63
CA SER A 133 -17.42 -20.47 -0.34
C SER A 133 -18.32 -21.52 0.33
N GLY A 134 -19.56 -21.67 -0.13
CA GLY A 134 -20.53 -22.64 0.38
C GLY A 134 -21.81 -22.02 0.97
N ALA A 135 -22.61 -22.86 1.61
CA ALA A 135 -23.94 -22.50 2.15
C ALA A 135 -23.90 -21.93 3.58
N SER A 136 -22.82 -22.13 4.34
CA SER A 136 -22.67 -21.57 5.69
C SER A 136 -22.28 -20.10 5.65
N ASN A 137 -22.67 -19.30 6.65
CA ASN A 137 -22.23 -17.92 6.83
C ASN A 137 -20.88 -17.82 7.57
N THR A 138 -20.02 -18.81 7.39
CA THR A 138 -18.69 -18.86 8.01
C THR A 138 -17.81 -17.72 7.48
N VAL A 139 -17.27 -16.94 8.42
CA VAL A 139 -16.29 -15.89 8.15
C VAL A 139 -14.91 -16.42 8.45
N LEU A 140 -14.00 -16.28 7.49
CA LEU A 140 -12.58 -16.55 7.66
C LEU A 140 -11.81 -15.25 7.61
N THR A 141 -10.62 -15.26 8.22
CA THR A 141 -9.71 -14.11 8.20
C THR A 141 -8.32 -14.59 7.86
N VAL A 142 -7.73 -13.92 6.88
CA VAL A 142 -6.32 -14.05 6.55
C VAL A 142 -5.59 -12.82 7.09
N SER A 143 -4.44 -13.03 7.73
CA SER A 143 -3.55 -11.95 8.18
C SER A 143 -2.36 -11.86 7.25
N LEU A 144 -2.03 -10.65 6.80
CA LEU A 144 -0.73 -10.42 6.17
C LEU A 144 0.41 -10.66 7.19
N PRO A 145 1.61 -11.03 6.71
CA PRO A 145 2.74 -11.34 7.59
C PRO A 145 3.14 -10.18 8.51
N GLY A 146 3.56 -10.54 9.72
CA GLY A 146 4.07 -9.62 10.74
C GLY A 146 3.00 -8.97 11.62
N ALA A 147 3.45 -8.26 12.64
CA ALA A 147 2.58 -7.52 13.54
C ALA A 147 2.26 -6.13 12.94
N VAL A 148 1.19 -5.51 13.41
CA VAL A 148 0.86 -4.13 13.03
C VAL A 148 2.05 -3.21 13.34
N GLY A 149 2.57 -2.50 12.33
CA GLY A 149 3.73 -1.64 12.45
C GLY A 149 5.09 -2.31 12.22
N SER A 150 5.14 -3.61 11.92
CA SER A 150 6.43 -4.33 11.73
C SER A 150 7.07 -4.14 10.36
N ARG A 151 6.43 -3.44 9.42
CA ARG A 151 6.94 -3.13 8.07
C ARG A 151 7.36 -4.35 7.23
N THR A 152 6.79 -5.51 7.52
CA THR A 152 6.96 -6.76 6.77
C THR A 152 6.13 -6.81 5.49
N SER A 153 5.07 -6.01 5.40
CA SER A 153 4.24 -5.84 4.20
C SER A 153 4.03 -4.35 3.93
N LEU A 154 4.40 -3.88 2.74
CA LEU A 154 4.36 -2.47 2.37
C LEU A 154 3.66 -2.28 1.02
N ILE A 155 2.97 -1.14 0.87
CA ILE A 155 2.49 -0.68 -0.44
C ILE A 155 3.17 0.65 -0.74
N GLY A 156 3.87 0.73 -1.87
CA GLY A 156 4.49 1.98 -2.34
C GLY A 156 3.44 3.04 -2.72
N PRO A 157 3.86 4.30 -2.95
CA PRO A 157 2.95 5.37 -3.33
C PRO A 157 2.26 5.06 -4.67
N GLN A 158 0.93 5.20 -4.70
CA GLN A 158 0.10 4.80 -5.85
C GLN A 158 0.41 3.36 -6.31
N GLY A 159 0.77 2.50 -5.36
CA GLY A 159 1.12 1.11 -5.57
C GLY A 159 -0.06 0.17 -5.38
N TYR A 160 0.09 -1.05 -5.88
CA TYR A 160 -0.91 -2.11 -5.78
C TYR A 160 -0.34 -3.29 -5.01
N PHE A 161 -1.16 -3.98 -4.22
CA PHE A 161 -0.75 -5.18 -3.48
C PHE A 161 -1.70 -6.34 -3.77
N LEU A 162 -1.20 -7.44 -4.33
CA LEU A 162 -1.96 -8.61 -4.73
C LEU A 162 -2.02 -9.66 -3.60
N ILE A 163 -3.21 -9.91 -3.09
CA ILE A 163 -3.51 -11.06 -2.23
C ILE A 163 -4.21 -12.09 -3.11
N ALA A 164 -3.63 -13.27 -3.28
CA ALA A 164 -4.19 -14.30 -4.15
C ALA A 164 -4.23 -15.68 -3.48
N ASN A 165 -5.15 -16.52 -3.94
CA ASN A 165 -5.17 -17.94 -3.59
C ASN A 165 -4.14 -18.72 -4.44
N GLY A 166 -2.86 -18.49 -4.15
CA GLY A 166 -1.73 -19.08 -4.84
C GLY A 166 -0.62 -18.06 -5.09
N THR A 167 0.52 -18.52 -5.60
CA THR A 167 1.67 -17.65 -5.90
C THR A 167 1.42 -16.68 -7.05
N GLN A 168 0.38 -16.91 -7.86
CA GLN A 168 -0.01 -16.04 -8.96
C GLN A 168 -1.53 -16.09 -9.18
N ALA A 169 -2.09 -15.01 -9.74
CA ALA A 169 -3.43 -14.98 -10.31
C ALA A 169 -3.37 -14.36 -11.72
N TYR A 170 -4.00 -14.99 -12.71
CA TYR A 170 -4.02 -14.54 -14.12
C TYR A 170 -2.64 -14.17 -14.71
N GLY A 171 -1.58 -14.89 -14.31
CA GLY A 171 -0.21 -14.65 -14.79
C GLY A 171 0.52 -13.49 -14.09
N THR A 172 -0.10 -12.86 -13.09
CA THR A 172 0.52 -11.85 -12.22
C THR A 172 0.94 -12.49 -10.91
N THR A 173 2.20 -12.31 -10.51
CA THR A 173 2.73 -12.80 -9.22
C THR A 173 2.04 -12.12 -8.05
N ALA A 174 1.64 -12.91 -7.06
CA ALA A 174 1.06 -12.42 -5.82
C ALA A 174 2.12 -11.76 -4.93
N ASP A 175 1.79 -10.63 -4.32
CA ASP A 175 2.59 -10.06 -3.23
C ASP A 175 2.41 -10.90 -1.96
N PHE A 176 1.23 -11.54 -1.80
CA PHE A 176 0.96 -12.48 -0.73
C PHE A 176 0.14 -13.69 -1.21
N ASP A 177 0.72 -14.89 -1.04
CA ASP A 177 0.07 -16.17 -1.31
C ASP A 177 -0.76 -16.61 -0.09
N ALA A 178 -2.06 -16.40 -0.18
CA ALA A 178 -3.02 -16.74 0.87
C ALA A 178 -3.46 -18.21 0.84
N SER A 179 -3.02 -19.03 -0.13
CA SER A 179 -3.43 -20.44 -0.26
C SER A 179 -2.91 -21.34 0.86
N SER A 180 -1.77 -20.98 1.46
CA SER A 180 -1.09 -21.72 2.53
C SER A 180 -1.55 -21.36 3.94
N THR A 181 -2.49 -20.41 4.07
CA THR A 181 -2.93 -19.88 5.37
C THR A 181 -3.91 -20.84 6.07
N ASN A 182 -4.07 -20.69 7.39
CA ASN A 182 -5.02 -21.47 8.19
C ASN A 182 -6.39 -20.78 8.18
N PRO A 183 -7.49 -21.43 7.71
CA PRO A 183 -7.62 -22.85 7.39
C PRO A 183 -7.05 -23.25 6.02
N PRO A 184 -6.45 -24.45 5.88
CA PRO A 184 -5.95 -24.93 4.60
C PRO A 184 -7.13 -24.98 3.60
N ASN A 185 -6.97 -24.35 2.44
CA ASN A 185 -8.01 -23.93 1.45
C ASN A 185 -8.53 -22.47 1.63
N GLY A 186 -7.84 -21.64 2.41
CA GLY A 186 -8.36 -20.46 3.13
C GLY A 186 -8.28 -19.08 2.47
N PHE A 187 -8.31 -18.96 1.15
CA PHE A 187 -8.67 -17.69 0.48
C PHE A 187 -9.60 -17.98 -0.70
N ASN A 188 -10.74 -18.59 -0.38
CA ASN A 188 -11.74 -18.98 -1.37
C ASN A 188 -12.92 -18.02 -1.32
N LEU A 189 -12.92 -17.09 -2.26
CA LEU A 189 -13.95 -16.08 -2.45
C LEU A 189 -15.08 -16.58 -3.33
N ASN A 190 -14.89 -17.69 -4.07
CA ASN A 190 -15.82 -18.21 -5.07
C ASN A 190 -17.22 -18.52 -4.51
N ASN A 191 -18.02 -17.47 -4.37
CA ASN A 191 -19.36 -17.51 -3.84
C ASN A 191 -20.17 -16.37 -4.45
N THR A 192 -21.45 -16.62 -4.70
CA THR A 192 -22.34 -15.56 -5.21
C THR A 192 -22.73 -14.57 -4.11
N THR A 193 -22.53 -14.93 -2.83
CA THR A 193 -22.87 -14.09 -1.67
C THR A 193 -21.69 -14.02 -0.71
N GLY A 194 -21.37 -12.83 -0.23
CA GLY A 194 -20.35 -12.65 0.79
C GLY A 194 -19.99 -11.20 1.02
N GLY A 195 -18.80 -11.02 1.56
CA GLY A 195 -18.17 -9.73 1.64
C GLY A 195 -16.68 -9.92 1.90
N ILE A 196 -15.95 -8.83 1.73
CA ILE A 196 -14.54 -8.66 2.08
C ILE A 196 -14.50 -7.43 2.98
N LYS A 197 -13.74 -7.49 4.07
CA LYS A 197 -13.41 -6.31 4.86
C LYS A 197 -11.93 -6.28 5.18
N LEU A 198 -11.37 -5.08 5.18
CA LEU A 198 -9.97 -4.81 5.46
C LEU A 198 -9.85 -4.07 6.78
N GLU A 199 -9.11 -4.65 7.73
CA GLU A 199 -8.89 -4.04 9.04
C GLU A 199 -7.41 -4.14 9.44
N ILE A 200 -6.83 -3.05 9.96
CA ILE A 200 -5.47 -3.05 10.50
C ILE A 200 -5.44 -2.34 11.85
N GLY A 201 -4.95 -3.02 12.89
CA GLY A 201 -4.90 -2.44 14.24
C GLY A 201 -6.26 -1.96 14.78
N GLY A 202 -7.37 -2.50 14.27
CA GLY A 202 -8.73 -2.07 14.59
C GLY A 202 -9.29 -0.92 13.74
N ALA A 203 -8.49 -0.32 12.86
CA ALA A 203 -8.97 0.65 11.87
C ALA A 203 -9.64 -0.08 10.70
N LYS A 204 -10.82 0.40 10.30
CA LYS A 204 -11.52 -0.06 9.09
C LYS A 204 -10.96 0.65 7.88
N LEU A 205 -10.38 -0.08 6.94
CA LEU A 205 -9.76 0.53 5.76
C LEU A 205 -10.75 0.66 4.61
N ASP A 206 -11.38 -0.46 4.24
CA ASP A 206 -12.31 -0.57 3.12
C ASP A 206 -13.00 -1.94 3.16
N GLY A 207 -14.07 -2.09 2.41
CA GLY A 207 -14.84 -3.31 2.33
C GLY A 207 -15.59 -3.44 1.02
N LEU A 208 -16.17 -4.62 0.82
CA LEU A 208 -16.96 -4.93 -0.34
C LEU A 208 -18.03 -5.94 0.07
N THR A 209 -19.30 -5.65 -0.18
CA THR A 209 -20.38 -6.60 0.14
C THR A 209 -21.20 -6.94 -1.10
N TYR A 210 -21.46 -8.22 -1.31
CA TYR A 210 -22.14 -8.72 -2.48
C TYR A 210 -23.09 -9.89 -2.18
N GLN A 211 -24.14 -10.03 -2.98
CA GLN A 211 -25.19 -11.00 -2.78
C GLN A 211 -25.70 -11.60 -4.10
N GLY A 212 -25.92 -12.91 -4.07
CA GLY A 212 -26.55 -13.68 -5.14
C GLY A 212 -28.01 -13.99 -4.83
N SER A 213 -28.56 -15.02 -5.46
CA SER A 213 -29.99 -15.31 -5.39
C SER A 213 -30.46 -16.10 -4.16
N SER A 214 -29.58 -16.49 -3.23
CA SER A 214 -29.91 -17.49 -2.20
C SER A 214 -29.87 -16.99 -0.75
N THR A 215 -28.72 -16.52 -0.27
CA THR A 215 -28.51 -16.20 1.17
C THR A 215 -28.11 -14.74 1.32
N ALA A 216 -28.50 -14.09 2.42
CA ALA A 216 -28.01 -12.75 2.74
C ALA A 216 -26.55 -12.80 3.23
N PRO A 217 -25.72 -11.78 2.95
CA PRO A 217 -24.37 -11.68 3.51
C PRO A 217 -24.39 -11.68 5.05
N PRO A 218 -23.36 -12.25 5.70
CA PRO A 218 -23.19 -12.16 7.15
C PRO A 218 -23.24 -10.70 7.64
N SER A 219 -23.87 -10.47 8.80
CA SER A 219 -24.10 -9.12 9.33
C SER A 219 -22.81 -8.32 9.56
N ILE A 220 -21.68 -8.99 9.81
CA ILE A 220 -20.38 -8.32 9.98
C ILE A 220 -19.96 -7.51 8.75
N PHE A 221 -20.31 -7.95 7.54
CA PHE A 221 -20.02 -7.21 6.31
C PHE A 221 -21.01 -6.07 6.10
N LEU A 222 -22.30 -6.31 6.38
CA LEU A 222 -23.33 -5.28 6.29
C LEU A 222 -23.09 -4.13 7.28
N SER A 223 -22.64 -4.45 8.50
CA SER A 223 -22.28 -3.47 9.53
C SER A 223 -20.92 -2.80 9.30
N PHE A 224 -20.18 -3.21 8.26
CA PHE A 224 -18.86 -2.66 8.01
C PHE A 224 -18.95 -1.20 7.55
N GLY A 225 -19.94 -0.88 6.71
CA GLY A 225 -20.29 0.50 6.35
C GLY A 225 -20.40 0.79 4.85
N GLU A 226 -20.23 -0.21 3.98
CA GLU A 226 -20.02 -0.03 2.53
C GLU A 226 -21.27 0.25 1.68
N GLY A 227 -22.32 0.77 2.31
CA GLY A 227 -23.55 1.12 1.63
C GLY A 227 -24.29 -0.08 1.02
N ALA A 228 -24.86 0.11 -0.18
CA ALA A 228 -25.71 -0.88 -0.83
C ALA A 228 -24.93 -2.16 -1.20
N VAL A 229 -25.57 -3.31 -1.04
CA VAL A 229 -25.01 -4.61 -1.42
C VAL A 229 -25.03 -4.74 -2.94
N LEU A 230 -23.91 -5.15 -3.55
CA LEU A 230 -23.89 -5.48 -4.97
C LEU A 230 -24.64 -6.78 -5.24
N THR A 231 -25.55 -6.79 -6.20
CA THR A 231 -26.36 -7.97 -6.52
C THR A 231 -25.94 -8.62 -7.84
N PHE A 232 -25.81 -9.95 -7.87
CA PHE A 232 -25.41 -10.70 -9.06
C PHE A 232 -26.36 -11.85 -9.40
N THR A 233 -26.46 -12.20 -10.68
CA THR A 233 -27.02 -13.47 -11.13
C THR A 233 -25.98 -14.57 -10.95
N GLY A 234 -26.36 -15.68 -10.31
CA GLY A 234 -25.45 -16.82 -10.09
C GLY A 234 -24.99 -17.49 -11.38
N GLY A 235 -23.84 -18.19 -11.32
CA GLY A 235 -23.28 -18.93 -12.46
C GLY A 235 -22.63 -18.04 -13.53
N THR A 236 -21.91 -17.00 -13.10
CA THR A 236 -21.14 -16.14 -14.00
C THR A 236 -19.91 -15.57 -13.27
N THR A 237 -18.83 -15.24 -13.97
CA THR A 237 -17.61 -14.63 -13.39
C THR A 237 -17.86 -13.20 -12.92
N ASN A 238 -17.63 -12.92 -11.63
CA ASN A 238 -17.79 -11.61 -11.02
C ASN A 238 -16.42 -11.04 -10.65
N ASP A 239 -15.80 -10.41 -11.63
CA ASP A 239 -14.62 -9.59 -11.49
C ASP A 239 -15.06 -8.15 -11.17
N LEU A 240 -14.84 -7.71 -9.94
CA LEU A 240 -15.32 -6.44 -9.43
C LEU A 240 -14.19 -5.43 -9.42
N LEU A 241 -14.28 -4.47 -10.32
CA LEU A 241 -13.27 -3.42 -10.47
C LEU A 241 -13.82 -2.15 -9.87
N ARG A 242 -13.02 -1.54 -9.00
CA ARG A 242 -13.25 -0.17 -8.60
C ARG A 242 -13.15 0.73 -9.84
N THR A 243 -14.03 1.71 -9.96
CA THR A 243 -13.97 2.66 -11.07
C THR A 243 -12.60 3.37 -11.10
N PRO A 244 -11.97 3.56 -12.27
CA PRO A 244 -10.63 4.17 -12.35
C PRO A 244 -10.59 5.54 -11.67
N ASN A 245 -9.57 5.79 -10.84
CA ASN A 245 -9.43 6.97 -9.97
C ASN A 245 -10.49 7.10 -8.86
N GLY A 246 -11.18 6.01 -8.51
CA GLY A 246 -12.21 6.01 -7.48
C GLY A 246 -11.64 6.24 -6.08
N THR A 247 -12.04 7.34 -5.45
CA THR A 247 -12.04 7.47 -3.99
C THR A 247 -13.05 6.48 -3.44
N ASP A 248 -12.77 5.88 -2.29
CA ASP A 248 -13.79 5.11 -1.59
C ASP A 248 -14.91 6.02 -1.08
N THR A 249 -16.14 5.75 -1.52
CA THR A 249 -17.32 6.52 -1.13
C THR A 249 -18.13 5.84 -0.02
N ASN A 250 -17.62 4.72 0.53
CA ASN A 250 -18.37 3.80 1.40
C ASN A 250 -19.67 3.34 0.72
N SER A 251 -19.65 3.16 -0.60
CA SER A 251 -20.83 2.77 -1.35
C SER A 251 -20.45 1.87 -2.52
N ASN A 252 -20.60 0.55 -2.31
CA ASN A 252 -20.18 -0.43 -3.31
C ASN A 252 -20.76 -0.16 -4.70
N ALA A 253 -22.01 0.32 -4.78
CA ALA A 253 -22.68 0.58 -6.05
C ALA A 253 -22.10 1.78 -6.83
N ASN A 254 -21.49 2.74 -6.13
CA ASN A 254 -20.77 3.86 -6.76
C ASN A 254 -19.33 3.48 -7.09
N ASP A 255 -18.75 2.65 -6.24
CA ASP A 255 -17.32 2.37 -6.26
C ASP A 255 -16.95 1.25 -7.22
N PHE A 256 -17.79 0.20 -7.33
CA PHE A 256 -17.48 -1.00 -8.09
C PHE A 256 -18.41 -1.19 -9.29
N ARG A 257 -17.81 -1.67 -10.38
CA ARG A 257 -18.50 -2.21 -11.54
C ARG A 257 -18.02 -3.62 -11.81
N ARG A 258 -18.87 -4.41 -12.46
CA ARG A 258 -18.50 -5.73 -12.94
C ARG A 258 -17.75 -5.64 -14.28
N ASN A 259 -16.62 -6.32 -14.40
CA ASN A 259 -15.80 -6.40 -15.61
C ASN A 259 -16.17 -7.60 -16.49
N GLY A 260 -17.41 -7.60 -16.99
CA GLY A 260 -17.87 -8.61 -17.96
C GLY A 260 -17.68 -10.06 -17.52
N THR A 261 -17.28 -10.92 -18.46
CA THR A 261 -17.07 -12.37 -18.25
C THR A 261 -15.61 -12.80 -18.19
N THR A 262 -14.66 -11.88 -18.41
CA THR A 262 -13.22 -12.18 -18.50
C THR A 262 -12.49 -11.41 -17.42
N ALA A 263 -12.02 -12.14 -16.40
CA ALA A 263 -11.23 -11.55 -15.32
C ALA A 263 -9.81 -11.24 -15.80
N SER A 264 -9.28 -10.10 -15.35
CA SER A 264 -7.90 -9.66 -15.58
C SER A 264 -7.30 -9.15 -14.27
N ILE A 265 -6.01 -8.80 -14.28
CA ILE A 265 -5.39 -8.04 -13.19
C ILE A 265 -4.70 -6.85 -13.83
N THR A 266 -4.88 -5.67 -13.23
CA THR A 266 -4.16 -4.47 -13.67
C THR A 266 -2.64 -4.65 -13.46
N PRO A 267 -1.78 -4.42 -14.46
CA PRO A 267 -0.34 -4.60 -14.30
C PRO A 267 0.24 -3.78 -13.13
N LYS A 268 1.01 -4.42 -12.26
CA LYS A 268 1.53 -3.82 -11.02
C LYS A 268 2.97 -3.35 -11.14
N ARG A 269 3.30 -2.27 -10.42
CA ARG A 269 4.69 -1.96 -10.05
C ARG A 269 5.08 -2.83 -8.85
N VAL A 270 6.35 -3.24 -8.77
CA VAL A 270 6.88 -3.99 -7.63
C VAL A 270 6.79 -3.11 -6.37
N ASN A 271 6.22 -3.66 -5.29
CA ASN A 271 6.16 -2.97 -4.00
C ASN A 271 7.55 -2.81 -3.38
N PRO A 272 7.77 -1.74 -2.60
CA PRO A 272 9.06 -1.52 -1.96
C PRO A 272 9.33 -2.60 -0.91
N THR A 273 10.57 -3.07 -0.86
CA THR A 273 11.12 -3.80 0.28
C THR A 273 11.96 -2.83 1.09
N LEU A 274 11.68 -2.67 2.39
CA LEU A 274 12.62 -1.95 3.25
C LEU A 274 13.79 -2.88 3.63
N PRO A 275 15.03 -2.35 3.69
CA PRO A 275 16.17 -3.09 4.22
C PRO A 275 16.11 -3.27 5.74
#